data_AF-A0A6G3MHK2-F1
#
_entry.id   AF-A0A6G3MHK2-F1
#
_cell.length_a   1.000
_cell.length_b   1.000
_cell.length_c   1.000
_cell.angle_alpha   90.00
_cell.angle_beta   90.00
_cell.angle_gamma   90.00
#
_symmetry.space_group_name_H-M   'P 1'
#
loop_
_entity.id
_entity.type
_entity.pdbx_description
1 polymer ?
#
loop_
_entity_poly.entity_id
_entity_poly.type
_entity_poly.pdbx_seq_one_letter_code
_entity_poly.pdbx_strand_id
1 'polypeptide(L)'
;MHRDRTSEFKNIVSNIQTKNLAKQIHVISEPPLKNRSYFLAASQKINEGIYSCYVKLENLGHLCKSRSLFDDRTDEINDLVYIIKLDVMHLKTQVEDLSATMDLENRNATAHGISHKRSIL
;
A
#
# COMPACT_ATOMS: atom_id res chain seq x y z
N MET A 1 -35.03 -1.98 -21.65
CA MET A 1 -34.24 -0.72 -21.65
C MET A 1 -33.89 -0.40 -20.20
N HIS A 2 -32.60 -0.38 -19.82
CA HIS A 2 -32.20 -0.11 -18.44
C HIS A 2 -32.16 1.41 -18.19
N ARG A 3 -32.80 1.85 -17.11
CA ARG A 3 -32.85 3.26 -16.71
C ARG A 3 -31.55 3.65 -16.02
N ASP A 4 -30.87 4.66 -16.53
CA ASP A 4 -29.68 5.25 -15.90
C ASP A 4 -30.07 5.98 -14.61
N ARG A 5 -29.56 5.49 -13.47
CA ARG A 5 -29.84 6.03 -12.13
C ARG A 5 -28.69 6.89 -11.58
N THR A 6 -27.70 7.24 -12.42
CA THR A 6 -26.54 8.04 -12.04
C THR A 6 -26.95 9.41 -11.49
N SER A 7 -28.00 10.01 -12.04
CA SER A 7 -28.55 11.30 -11.57
C SER A 7 -29.17 11.19 -10.17
N GLU A 8 -29.95 10.14 -9.92
CA GLU A 8 -30.51 9.84 -8.58
C GLU A 8 -29.39 9.65 -7.55
N PHE A 9 -28.36 8.89 -7.90
CA PHE A 9 -27.19 8.69 -7.04
C PHE A 9 -26.49 10.01 -6.70
N LYS A 10 -26.22 10.85 -7.72
CA LYS A 10 -25.59 12.17 -7.51
C LYS A 10 -26.41 13.05 -6.57
N ASN A 11 -27.74 13.08 -6.74
CA ASN A 11 -28.66 13.85 -5.89
C ASN A 11 -28.72 13.30 -4.44
N ILE A 12 -28.65 11.99 -4.27
CA ILE A 12 -28.61 11.37 -2.93
C ILE A 12 -27.29 11.72 -2.23
N VAL A 13 -26.15 11.61 -2.93
CA VAL A 13 -24.82 11.94 -2.37
C VAL A 13 -24.72 13.41 -1.98
N SER A 14 -25.20 14.33 -2.83
CA SER A 14 -25.17 15.78 -2.51
C SER A 14 -26.03 16.12 -1.30
N ASN A 15 -27.21 15.50 -1.17
CA ASN A 15 -28.11 15.68 -0.02
C ASN A 15 -27.52 15.11 1.27
N ILE A 16 -26.78 14.00 1.19
CA ILE A 16 -26.08 13.41 2.35
C ILE A 16 -24.92 14.31 2.77
N GLN A 17 -24.15 14.86 1.84
CA GLN A 17 -23.05 15.79 2.15
C GLN A 17 -23.57 17.05 2.85
N THR A 18 -24.60 17.71 2.30
CA THR A 18 -25.22 18.91 2.90
C THR A 18 -25.81 18.66 4.29
N LYS A 19 -26.43 17.49 4.52
CA LYS A 19 -26.92 17.10 5.85
C LYS A 19 -25.80 16.80 6.85
N ASN A 20 -24.65 16.29 6.40
CA ASN A 20 -23.51 16.03 7.27
C ASN A 20 -22.76 17.30 7.66
N LEU A 21 -22.64 18.29 6.77
CA LEU A 21 -22.02 19.60 7.06
C LEU A 21 -22.68 20.31 8.26
N ALA A 22 -24.00 20.20 8.42
CA ALA A 22 -24.73 20.77 9.57
C ALA A 22 -24.47 20.04 10.91
N LYS A 23 -23.93 18.81 10.88
CA LYS A 23 -23.58 18.01 12.06
C LYS A 23 -22.08 17.98 12.37
N GLN A 24 -21.23 18.57 11.51
CA GLN A 24 -19.78 18.37 11.53
C GLN A 24 -18.98 19.46 12.28
N ILE A 25 -19.59 20.23 13.18
CA ILE A 25 -18.83 21.17 14.03
C ILE A 25 -18.10 20.44 15.19
N HIS A 26 -18.39 19.17 15.49
CA HIS A 26 -17.90 18.55 16.73
C HIS A 26 -17.23 17.16 16.66
N VAL A 27 -16.61 16.74 15.54
CA VAL A 27 -15.75 15.53 15.56
C VAL A 27 -14.57 15.70 14.61
N ILE A 28 -13.44 16.19 15.14
CA ILE A 28 -12.13 16.05 14.48
C ILE A 28 -11.62 14.66 14.86
N SER A 29 -12.15 13.62 14.20
CA SER A 29 -11.42 12.37 14.04
C SER A 29 -10.79 12.41 12.66
N GLU A 30 -9.50 12.07 12.54
CA GLU A 30 -8.82 12.05 11.25
C GLU A 30 -9.63 11.23 10.22
N PRO A 31 -9.83 11.76 9.00
CA PRO A 31 -10.68 11.08 8.05
C PRO A 31 -10.04 9.75 7.61
N PRO A 32 -10.83 8.66 7.51
CA PRO A 32 -10.36 7.33 7.07
C PRO A 32 -9.71 7.32 5.67
N LEU A 33 -9.86 8.41 4.92
CA LEU A 33 -9.21 8.63 3.62
C LEU A 33 -7.69 8.73 3.70
N LYS A 34 -7.14 9.25 4.81
CA LYS A 34 -5.70 9.47 4.99
C LYS A 34 -4.93 8.14 5.10
N ASN A 35 -5.49 7.17 5.81
CA ASN A 35 -4.89 5.84 5.99
C ASN A 35 -4.94 5.02 4.70
N ARG A 36 -6.07 5.07 3.98
CA ARG A 36 -6.18 4.47 2.64
C ARG A 36 -5.16 5.06 1.66
N SER A 37 -4.91 6.36 1.75
CA SER A 37 -3.87 7.04 0.95
C SER A 37 -2.46 6.55 1.32
N TYR A 38 -2.18 6.35 2.61
CA TYR A 38 -0.88 5.81 3.05
C TYR A 38 -0.67 4.38 2.55
N PHE A 39 -1.66 3.50 2.72
CA PHE A 39 -1.59 2.12 2.23
C PHE A 39 -1.29 2.07 0.73
N LEU A 40 -2.02 2.87 -0.07
CA LEU A 40 -1.82 2.92 -1.52
C LEU A 40 -0.42 3.41 -1.88
N ALA A 41 0.05 4.48 -1.24
CA ALA A 41 1.39 5.01 -1.48
C ALA A 41 2.50 4.02 -1.08
N ALA A 42 2.36 3.35 0.07
CA ALA A 42 3.32 2.33 0.52
C ALA A 42 3.31 1.10 -0.41
N SER A 43 2.14 0.61 -0.80
CA SER A 43 2.00 -0.51 -1.72
C SER A 43 2.59 -0.20 -3.10
N GLN A 44 2.43 1.04 -3.58
CA GLN A 44 3.06 1.47 -4.83
C GLN A 44 4.58 1.43 -4.74
N LYS A 45 5.17 1.93 -3.65
CA LYS A 45 6.62 1.89 -3.44
C LYS A 45 7.17 0.45 -3.37
N ILE A 46 6.44 -0.45 -2.70
CA ILE A 46 6.80 -1.87 -2.65
C ILE A 46 6.79 -2.46 -4.06
N ASN A 47 5.76 -2.17 -4.86
CA ASN A 47 5.68 -2.64 -6.25
C ASN A 47 6.83 -2.10 -7.12
N GLU A 48 7.18 -0.83 -6.97
CA GLU A 48 8.33 -0.24 -7.66
C GLU A 48 9.64 -0.93 -7.26
N GLY A 49 9.83 -1.23 -5.97
CA GLY A 49 10.97 -1.99 -5.47
C GLY A 49 11.02 -3.43 -5.99
N ILE A 50 9.87 -4.13 -6.07
CA ILE A 50 9.77 -5.48 -6.64
C ILE A 50 10.19 -5.45 -8.10
N TYR A 51 9.67 -4.50 -8.89
CA TYR A 51 10.04 -4.37 -10.29
C TYR A 51 11.54 -4.06 -10.45
N SER A 52 12.09 -3.16 -9.64
CA SER A 52 13.52 -2.86 -9.65
C SER A 52 14.38 -4.09 -9.33
N CYS A 53 14.00 -4.89 -8.32
CA CYS A 53 14.70 -6.12 -7.97
C CYS A 53 14.58 -7.18 -9.08
N TYR A 54 13.41 -7.29 -9.71
CA TYR A 54 13.19 -8.18 -10.86
C TYR A 54 14.13 -7.86 -12.03
N VAL A 55 14.29 -6.59 -12.40
CA VAL A 55 15.22 -6.18 -13.47
C VAL A 55 16.67 -6.58 -13.12
N LYS A 56 17.07 -6.44 -11.85
CA LYS A 56 18.42 -6.87 -11.41
C LYS A 56 18.57 -8.39 -11.49
N LEU A 57 17.54 -9.17 -11.13
CA LEU A 57 17.53 -10.62 -11.29
C LEU A 57 17.61 -11.04 -12.76
N GLU A 58 16.93 -10.34 -13.66
CA GLU A 58 17.02 -10.57 -15.10
C GLU A 58 18.45 -10.34 -15.61
N ASN A 59 19.08 -9.22 -15.24
CA ASN A 59 20.48 -8.92 -15.55
C ASN A 59 21.43 -9.98 -15.00
N LEU A 60 21.24 -10.42 -13.75
CA LEU A 60 22.02 -11.52 -13.16
C LEU A 60 21.86 -12.80 -13.98
N GLY A 61 20.64 -13.11 -14.42
CA GLY A 61 20.36 -14.23 -15.31
C GLY A 61 21.08 -14.13 -16.65
N HIS A 62 21.19 -12.93 -17.22
CA HIS A 62 21.97 -12.69 -18.44
C HIS A 62 23.47 -12.92 -18.22
N LEU A 63 24.05 -12.34 -17.16
CA LEU A 63 25.46 -12.50 -16.81
C LEU A 63 25.83 -13.98 -16.57
N CYS A 64 24.93 -14.73 -15.93
CA CYS A 64 25.13 -16.15 -15.68
C CYS A 64 25.11 -17.01 -16.96
N LYS A 65 24.37 -16.58 -17.99
CA LYS A 65 24.25 -17.28 -19.28
C LYS A 65 25.38 -16.94 -20.23
N SER A 66 25.91 -15.71 -20.19
CA SER A 66 26.97 -15.23 -21.08
C SER A 66 28.37 -15.67 -20.63
N ARG A 67 28.53 -16.88 -20.09
CA ARG A 67 29.85 -17.39 -19.66
C ARG A 67 30.78 -17.51 -20.87
N SER A 68 31.68 -16.56 -20.99
CA SER A 68 32.79 -16.57 -21.95
C SER A 68 34.04 -17.07 -21.25
N LEU A 69 34.83 -17.90 -21.93
CA LEU A 69 36.03 -18.52 -21.37
C LEU A 69 37.15 -17.50 -21.05
N PHE A 70 37.01 -16.26 -21.56
CA PHE A 70 38.01 -15.20 -21.46
C PHE A 70 37.50 -13.92 -20.79
N ASP A 71 36.20 -13.86 -20.44
CA ASP A 71 35.58 -12.70 -19.80
C ASP A 71 34.96 -13.17 -18.48
N ASP A 72 35.81 -13.24 -17.45
CA ASP A 72 35.41 -13.66 -16.11
C ASP A 72 34.68 -12.50 -15.41
N ARG A 73 33.35 -12.60 -15.33
CA ARG A 73 32.47 -11.60 -14.71
C ARG A 73 32.09 -11.95 -13.28
N THR A 74 32.89 -12.78 -12.60
CA THR A 74 32.56 -13.26 -11.25
C THR A 74 32.37 -12.12 -10.25
N ASP A 75 33.16 -11.05 -10.32
CA ASP A 75 33.03 -9.89 -9.44
C ASP A 75 31.72 -9.14 -9.67
N GLU A 76 31.37 -8.84 -10.93
CA GLU A 76 30.11 -8.18 -11.30
C GLU A 76 28.89 -9.01 -10.85
N ILE A 77 28.96 -10.34 -11.01
CA ILE A 77 27.92 -11.26 -10.54
C ILE A 77 27.78 -11.17 -9.01
N ASN A 78 28.90 -11.20 -8.27
CA ASN A 78 28.89 -11.13 -6.82
C ASN A 78 28.32 -9.80 -6.31
N ASP A 79 28.70 -8.68 -6.93
CA ASP A 79 28.19 -7.36 -6.61
C ASP A 79 26.67 -7.26 -6.86
N LEU A 80 26.22 -7.74 -8.03
CA LEU A 80 24.80 -7.72 -8.37
C LEU A 80 23.97 -8.62 -7.44
N VAL A 81 24.50 -9.80 -7.07
CA VAL A 81 23.89 -10.69 -6.06
C VAL A 81 23.79 -9.98 -4.70
N TYR A 82 24.83 -9.25 -4.30
CA TYR A 82 24.82 -8.52 -3.04
C TYR A 82 23.74 -7.42 -3.04
N ILE A 83 23.63 -6.64 -4.11
CA ILE A 83 22.59 -5.61 -4.28
C ILE A 83 21.20 -6.26 -4.22
N ILE A 84 20.97 -7.38 -4.91
CA ILE A 84 19.69 -8.10 -4.89
C ILE A 84 19.35 -8.57 -3.46
N LYS A 85 20.32 -9.07 -2.70
CA LYS A 85 20.10 -9.45 -1.29
C LYS A 85 19.64 -8.25 -0.46
N LEU A 86 20.27 -7.09 -0.64
CA LEU A 86 19.88 -5.87 0.04
C LEU A 86 18.47 -5.41 -0.36
N ASP A 87 18.14 -5.46 -1.65
CA ASP A 87 16.80 -5.13 -2.14
C ASP A 87 15.72 -6.01 -1.50
N VAL A 88 15.94 -7.33 -1.44
CA VAL A 88 15.00 -8.28 -0.82
C VAL A 88 14.83 -7.98 0.68
N MET A 89 15.92 -7.67 1.38
CA MET A 89 15.84 -7.28 2.79
C MET A 89 15.04 -6.00 2.97
N HIS A 90 15.27 -5.00 2.12
CA HIS A 90 14.55 -3.74 2.17
C HIS A 90 13.05 -3.92 1.89
N LEU A 91 12.70 -4.70 0.86
CA LEU A 91 11.33 -5.05 0.52
C LEU A 91 10.62 -5.76 1.67
N LYS A 92 11.31 -6.69 2.34
CA LYS A 92 10.78 -7.38 3.52
C LYS A 92 10.42 -6.39 4.63
N THR A 93 11.33 -5.46 4.96
CA THR A 93 11.06 -4.44 5.98
C THR A 93 9.87 -3.55 5.61
N GLN A 94 9.79 -3.09 4.35
CA GLN A 94 8.64 -2.28 3.91
C GLN A 94 7.30 -3.01 4.05
N VAL A 95 7.27 -4.32 3.77
CA VAL A 95 6.07 -5.16 3.91
C VAL A 95 5.71 -5.35 5.40
N GLU A 96 6.70 -5.62 6.24
CA GLU A 96 6.51 -5.76 7.69
C GLU A 96 5.97 -4.46 8.32
N ASP A 97 6.54 -3.31 7.95
CA ASP A 97 6.11 -1.99 8.40
C ASP A 97 4.67 -1.71 7.97
N LEU A 98 4.34 -1.99 6.71
CA LEU A 98 2.98 -1.81 6.20
C LEU A 98 1.97 -2.67 6.98
N SER A 99 2.29 -3.94 7.19
CA SER A 99 1.44 -4.85 7.98
C SER A 99 1.24 -4.35 9.41
N ALA A 100 2.31 -3.92 10.08
CA ALA A 100 2.24 -3.39 11.45
C ALA A 100 1.33 -2.16 11.54
N THR A 101 1.42 -1.23 10.59
CA THR A 101 0.51 -0.08 10.54
C THR A 101 -0.96 -0.49 10.34
N MET A 102 -1.22 -1.49 9.50
CA MET A 102 -2.58 -1.97 9.26
C MET A 102 -3.18 -2.67 10.49
N ASP A 103 -2.38 -3.45 11.22
CA ASP A 103 -2.83 -4.13 12.45
C ASP A 103 -3.17 -3.14 13.56
N LEU A 104 -2.37 -2.07 13.72
CA LEU A 104 -2.64 -0.99 14.66
C LEU A 104 -3.95 -0.26 14.32
N GLU A 105 -4.20 0.00 13.04
CA GLU A 105 -5.45 0.63 12.58
C GLU A 105 -6.67 -0.25 12.90
N ASN A 106 -6.60 -1.55 12.61
CA ASN A 106 -7.70 -2.47 12.85
C ASN A 106 -8.06 -2.57 14.35
N ARG A 107 -7.05 -2.53 15.24
CA ARG A 107 -7.27 -2.46 16.69
C ARG A 107 -7.97 -1.16 17.12
N ASN A 108 -7.61 -0.02 16.53
CA ASN A 108 -8.25 1.26 16.84
C ASN A 108 -9.70 1.32 16.35
N ALA A 109 -10.00 0.76 15.16
CA ALA A 109 -11.35 0.71 14.61
C ALA A 109 -12.30 -0.16 15.47
N THR A 110 -11.82 -1.31 15.95
CA THR A 110 -12.61 -2.20 16.83
C THR A 110 -12.88 -1.58 18.20
N ALA A 111 -11.91 -0.86 18.78
CA ALA A 111 -12.09 -0.15 20.05
C ALA A 111 -13.16 0.95 19.99
N HIS A 112 -13.21 1.73 18.89
CA HIS A 112 -14.21 2.77 18.71
C HIS A 112 -15.64 2.20 18.55
N GLY A 113 -15.78 1.08 17.83
CA GLY A 113 -17.07 0.39 17.66
C GLY A 113 -17.65 -0.20 18.95
N ILE A 114 -16.80 -0.53 19.94
CA ILE A 114 -17.23 -1.05 21.24
C ILE A 114 -17.76 0.06 22.15
N SER A 115 -17.12 1.25 22.15
CA SER A 115 -17.56 2.38 22.98
C SER A 115 -18.96 2.88 22.61
N HIS A 116 -19.29 2.91 21.31
CA HIS A 116 -20.59 3.41 20.87
C HIS A 116 -21.76 2.49 21.23
N LYS A 117 -21.50 1.19 21.46
CA LYS A 117 -22.51 0.21 21.89
C LYS A 117 -22.81 0.28 23.38
N ARG A 118 -21.92 0.91 24.17
CA ARG A 118 -22.01 0.95 25.63
C ARG A 118 -22.83 2.14 26.16
N SER A 119 -23.17 3.11 25.31
CA SER A 119 -23.99 4.27 25.69
C SER A 119 -25.47 4.14 25.29
N ILE A 120 -25.88 3.00 24.72
CA ILE A 120 -27.26 2.74 24.26
C ILE A 120 -27.93 1.63 25.12
N LEU A 121 -27.37 1.35 26.31
CA LEU A 121 -27.96 0.53 27.37
C LEU A 121 -27.90 1.33 28.66
#